data_AF-E1X304-F1
#
_entry.id   AF-E1X304-F1
#
_cell.length_a   1.000
_cell.length_b   1.000
_cell.length_c   1.000
_cell.angle_alpha   90.00
_cell.angle_beta   90.00
_cell.angle_gamma   90.00
#
_symmetry.space_group_name_H-M   'P 1'
#
loop_
_entity.id
_entity.type
_entity.pdbx_description
1 polymer ?
#
loop_
_entity_poly.entity_id
_entity_poly.type
_entity_poly.pdbx_seq_one_letter_code
_entity_poly.pdbx_strand_id
1 'polypeptide(L)'
;MKLYTCQEISKLTCFKDELNSFEKLNYNLHLFICSKCRNYSKSIEEVSVKFKTIVKDRKACEEDIVALEKRAFDSLKKKSDS
;
A
#
# COMPACT_ATOMS: atom_id res chain seq x y z
N MET A 1 17.40 -15.75 24.47
CA MET A 1 16.64 -14.78 23.65
C MET A 1 15.25 -15.32 23.42
N LYS A 2 14.19 -14.56 23.74
CA LYS A 2 12.80 -14.98 23.49
C LYS A 2 12.38 -14.47 22.11
N LEU A 3 11.96 -15.39 21.24
CA LEU A 3 11.44 -15.02 19.92
C LEU A 3 10.03 -14.46 20.05
N TYR A 4 9.63 -13.62 19.09
CA TYR A 4 8.23 -13.22 18.95
C TYR A 4 7.34 -14.44 18.79
N THR A 5 6.11 -14.30 19.26
CA THR A 5 4.99 -15.20 19.06
C THR A 5 4.32 -14.90 17.71
N CYS A 6 3.57 -15.86 17.18
CA CYS A 6 2.79 -15.64 15.96
C CYS A 6 1.83 -14.45 16.08
N GLN A 7 1.28 -14.22 17.28
CA GLN A 7 0.40 -13.09 17.55
C GLN A 7 1.14 -11.76 17.48
N GLU A 8 2.36 -11.68 18.02
CA GLU A 8 3.20 -10.48 17.89
C GLU A 8 3.57 -10.23 16.42
N ILE A 9 3.93 -11.27 15.66
CA ILE A 9 4.21 -11.13 14.22
C ILE A 9 3.02 -10.55 13.46
N SER A 10 1.80 -11.02 13.74
CA SER A 10 0.60 -10.50 13.07
C SER A 10 0.42 -8.99 13.27
N LYS A 11 0.77 -8.48 14.46
CA LYS A 11 0.71 -7.03 14.76
C LYS A 11 1.85 -6.27 14.12
N LEU A 12 3.06 -6.81 14.21
CA LEU A 12 4.28 -6.14 13.73
C LEU A 12 4.39 -6.09 12.21
N THR A 13 3.73 -7.00 11.49
CA THR A 13 3.85 -7.10 10.03
C THR A 13 3.50 -5.79 9.31
N CYS A 14 2.51 -5.05 9.79
CA CYS A 14 2.12 -3.76 9.21
C CYS A 14 3.08 -2.61 9.53
N PHE A 15 3.92 -2.78 10.56
CA PHE A 15 4.82 -1.74 11.10
C PHE A 15 6.28 -2.20 11.06
N LYS A 16 6.61 -3.16 10.19
CA LYS A 16 7.95 -3.78 10.15
C LYS A 16 9.07 -2.78 9.89
N ASP A 17 8.77 -1.67 9.21
CA ASP A 17 9.73 -0.65 8.87
C ASP A 17 10.14 0.20 10.08
N GLU A 18 9.24 0.33 11.06
CA GLU A 18 9.42 1.06 12.32
C GLU A 18 10.20 0.27 13.38
N LEU A 19 10.41 -1.03 13.15
CA LEU A 19 11.17 -1.89 14.04
C LEU A 19 12.64 -1.48 14.09
N ASN A 20 13.22 -1.48 15.29
CA ASN A 20 14.65 -1.32 15.47
C ASN A 20 15.42 -2.57 15.00
N SER A 21 16.74 -2.50 14.92
CA SER A 21 17.57 -3.59 14.38
C SER A 21 17.40 -4.92 15.11
N PHE A 22 17.24 -4.89 16.44
CA PHE A 22 17.05 -6.10 17.24
C PHE A 22 15.66 -6.72 17.01
N GLU A 23 14.63 -5.88 16.94
CA GLU A 23 13.26 -6.29 16.64
C GLU A 23 13.15 -6.86 15.22
N LYS A 24 13.80 -6.23 14.23
CA LYS A 24 13.90 -6.76 12.87
C LYS A 24 14.58 -8.12 12.83
N LEU A 25 15.67 -8.31 13.57
CA LEU A 25 16.32 -9.62 13.68
C LEU A 25 15.39 -10.67 14.27
N ASN A 26 14.69 -10.34 15.36
CA ASN A 26 13.74 -11.25 16.02
C ASN A 26 12.56 -11.61 15.09
N TYR A 27 12.00 -10.60 14.41
CA TYR A 27 10.96 -10.76 13.41
C TYR A 27 11.39 -11.71 12.28
N ASN A 28 12.56 -11.46 11.69
CA ASN A 28 13.11 -12.29 10.61
C ASN A 28 13.42 -13.71 11.06
N LEU A 29 13.93 -13.90 12.29
CA LEU A 29 14.16 -15.21 12.87
C LEU A 29 12.84 -15.98 13.05
N HIS A 30 11.78 -15.32 13.52
CA HIS A 30 10.47 -15.97 13.59
C HIS A 30 9.96 -16.39 12.20
N LEU A 31 10.04 -15.50 11.21
CA LEU A 31 9.61 -15.82 9.83
C LEU A 31 10.42 -16.97 9.21
N PHE A 32 11.68 -17.13 9.61
CA PHE A 32 12.50 -18.25 9.19
C PHE A 32 11.97 -19.59 9.72
N ILE A 33 11.58 -19.66 11.00
CA ILE A 33 11.13 -20.91 11.63
C ILE A 33 9.63 -21.18 11.44
N CYS A 34 8.81 -20.17 11.17
CA CYS A 34 7.36 -20.29 11.07
C CYS A 34 6.86 -19.98 9.65
N SER A 35 6.60 -21.03 8.88
CA SER A 35 6.10 -20.91 7.50
C SER A 35 4.75 -20.20 7.40
N LYS A 36 3.85 -20.38 8.38
CA LYS A 36 2.55 -19.71 8.45
C LYS A 36 2.72 -18.20 8.52
N CYS A 37 3.56 -17.72 9.43
CA CYS A 37 3.85 -16.30 9.60
C CYS A 37 4.59 -15.72 8.39
N ARG A 38 5.50 -16.48 7.77
CA ARG A 38 6.17 -16.08 6.53
C ARG A 38 5.19 -15.85 5.39
N ASN A 39 4.27 -16.79 5.18
CA ASN A 39 3.25 -16.67 4.14
C ASN A 39 2.26 -15.54 4.44
N TYR A 40 1.89 -15.36 5.70
CA TYR A 40 1.07 -14.23 6.15
C TYR A 40 1.75 -12.89 5.83
N SER A 41 3.01 -12.71 6.24
CA SER A 41 3.79 -11.49 5.99
C SER A 41 3.89 -11.18 4.50
N LYS A 42 4.19 -12.19 3.67
CA LYS A 42 4.22 -12.05 2.21
C LYS A 42 2.87 -11.62 1.63
N SER A 43 1.77 -12.21 2.11
CA SER A 43 0.42 -11.87 1.63
C SER A 43 0.03 -10.43 1.96
N ILE A 44 0.39 -9.95 3.15
CA ILE A 44 0.16 -8.55 3.55
C ILE A 44 0.97 -7.59 2.68
N GLU A 45 2.21 -7.92 2.34
CA GLU A 45 3.02 -7.12 1.42
C GLU A 45 2.38 -7.03 0.04
N GLU A 46 1.94 -8.16 -0.53
CA GLU A 46 1.26 -8.21 -1.83
C GLU A 46 -0.02 -7.36 -1.85
N VAL A 47 -0.83 -7.43 -0.79
CA VAL A 47 -2.03 -6.60 -0.63
C VAL A 47 -1.67 -5.12 -0.53
N SER A 48 -0.64 -4.79 0.25
CA SER A 48 -0.18 -3.41 0.45
C SER A 48 0.27 -2.76 -0.87
N VAL A 49 1.01 -3.51 -1.70
CA VAL A 49 1.43 -3.05 -3.03
C VAL A 49 0.22 -2.79 -3.93
N LYS A 50 -0.70 -3.77 -4.03
CA LYS A 50 -1.92 -3.61 -4.86
C LYS A 50 -2.78 -2.44 -4.41
N PHE A 51 -2.94 -2.27 -3.10
CA PHE A 51 -3.72 -1.16 -2.55
C PHE A 51 -3.08 0.20 -2.87
N LYS A 52 -1.75 0.32 -2.73
CA LYS A 52 -1.00 1.53 -3.12
C LYS A 52 -1.19 1.85 -4.61
N THR A 53 -1.17 0.85 -5.48
CA THR A 53 -1.43 1.03 -6.92
C THR A 53 -2.85 1.54 -7.16
N ILE A 54 -3.86 0.88 -6.59
CA ILE A 54 -5.28 1.30 -6.74
C ILE A 54 -5.48 2.75 -6.29
N VAL A 55 -4.89 3.16 -5.17
CA VAL A 55 -5.00 4.54 -4.67
C VAL A 55 -4.35 5.54 -5.63
N LYS A 56 -3.19 5.21 -6.20
CA LYS A 56 -2.53 6.05 -7.21
C LYS A 56 -3.36 6.15 -8.50
N ASP A 57 -3.86 5.04 -8.98
CA ASP A 57 -4.65 4.97 -10.22
C ASP A 57 -5.95 5.77 -10.07
N ARG A 58 -6.61 5.69 -8.90
CA ARG A 58 -7.77 6.51 -8.58
C ARG A 58 -7.47 8.00 -8.62
N LYS A 59 -6.33 8.41 -8.04
CA LYS A 59 -5.91 9.82 -8.05
C LYS A 59 -5.61 10.30 -9.47
N ALA A 60 -4.94 9.49 -10.28
CA ALA A 60 -4.69 9.82 -11.68
C ALA A 60 -6.00 9.97 -12.48
N CYS A 61 -6.97 9.08 -12.28
CA CYS A 61 -8.29 9.20 -12.92
C CYS A 61 -9.01 10.50 -12.54
N GLU A 62 -8.91 10.94 -11.29
CA GLU A 62 -9.53 12.19 -10.83
C GLU A 62 -8.94 13.41 -11.57
N GLU A 63 -7.62 13.46 -11.71
CA GLU A 63 -6.92 14.51 -12.46
C GLU A 63 -7.32 14.53 -13.94
N ASP A 64 -7.46 13.34 -14.55
CA ASP A 64 -7.92 13.20 -15.94
C ASP A 64 -9.38 13.66 -16.13
N ILE A 65 -10.26 13.37 -15.18
CA ILE A 65 -11.66 13.81 -15.19
C ILE A 65 -11.72 15.34 -15.16
N VAL A 66 -10.99 15.98 -14.25
CA VAL A 66 -10.94 17.46 -14.15
C VAL A 66 -10.42 18.08 -15.46
N ALA A 67 -9.40 17.47 -16.07
CA ALA A 67 -8.87 17.93 -17.35
C ALA A 67 -9.86 17.73 -18.52
N LEU A 68 -10.65 16.66 -18.50
CA LEU A 68 -11.73 16.42 -19.47
C LEU A 68 -12.86 17.44 -19.31
N GLU A 69 -13.31 17.69 -18.09
CA GLU A 69 -14.36 18.67 -17.79
C GLU A 69 -13.96 20.07 -18.27
N LYS A 70 -12.74 20.52 -17.92
CA LYS A 70 -12.24 21.83 -18.36
C LYS A 70 -12.22 21.96 -19.89
N ARG A 71 -11.74 20.94 -20.59
CA ARG A 71 -11.74 20.93 -22.08
C ARG A 71 -13.15 20.98 -22.65
N ALA A 72 -14.11 20.28 -22.04
CA ALA A 72 -15.50 20.31 -22.45
C ALA A 72 -16.09 21.72 -22.25
N PHE A 73 -15.89 22.34 -21.10
CA PHE A 73 -16.32 23.71 -20.81
C PHE A 73 -15.73 24.73 -21.77
N ASP A 74 -14.42 24.71 -22.00
CA ASP A 74 -13.75 25.62 -22.93
C ASP A 74 -14.29 25.47 -24.36
N SER A 75 -14.59 24.24 -24.79
CA SER A 75 -15.16 23.96 -26.11
C SER A 75 -16.60 24.47 -26.25
N LEU A 76 -17.40 24.35 -25.19
CA LEU A 76 -18.77 24.90 -25.16
C LEU A 76 -18.75 26.43 -25.20
N LYS A 77 -17.87 27.06 -24.42
CA LYS A 77 -17.72 28.53 -24.41
C LYS A 77 -17.31 29.09 -25.77
N LYS A 78 -16.35 28.46 -26.45
CA LYS A 78 -15.97 28.86 -27.81
C LYS A 78 -17.13 28.77 -28.81
N LYS A 79 -18.01 27.79 -28.65
CA LYS A 79 -19.20 27.62 -29.50
C LYS A 79 -20.33 28.61 -29.17
N SER A 80 -20.44 29.09 -27.93
CA SER A 80 -21.44 30.11 -27.57
C SER A 80 -21.01 31.52 -27.99
N ASP A 81 -19.71 31.76 -28.07
CA ASP A 81 -19.12 33.05 -28.45
C ASP A 81 -18.89 33.18 -29.98
N SER A 82 -19.23 32.15 -30.77
CA SER A 82 -19.19 32.13 -32.25
C SER A 82 -20.59 32.18 -32.85
#